data_AF-A0A7V9UPJ6-F1
#
_entry.id   AF-A0A7V9UPJ6-F1
#
_cell.length_a   1.000
_cell.length_b   1.000
_cell.length_c   1.000
_cell.angle_alpha   90.00
_cell.angle_beta   90.00
_cell.angle_gamma   90.00
#
_symmetry.space_group_name_H-M   'P 1'
#
loop_
_entity.id
_entity.type
_entity.pdbx_description
1 polymer ?
#
loop_
_entity_poly.entity_id
_entity_poly.type
_entity_poly.pdbx_seq_one_letter_code
_entity_poly.pdbx_strand_id
1 'polypeptide(L)'
;MPLSNLFRRKKADPELERRARLLQGGRITEGVIIDIGNDDSGAIRQVYFSYEVSGVEYESSQLLNDEQREREVDYSPGARVTIRYDPHRPTNSVVV
;
A
#
# COMPACT_ATOMS: atom_id res chain seq x y z
N MET A 1 -43.29 -10.24 13.06
CA MET A 1 -41.86 -10.12 13.37
C MET A 1 -41.08 -10.47 12.11
N PRO A 2 -40.44 -9.55 11.38
CA PRO A 2 -39.73 -9.94 10.16
C PRO A 2 -38.30 -10.40 10.48
N LEU A 3 -37.99 -11.66 10.19
CA LEU A 3 -36.64 -12.26 10.19
C LEU A 3 -35.89 -11.92 8.89
N SER A 4 -35.68 -10.64 8.59
CA SER A 4 -34.98 -10.24 7.37
C SER A 4 -33.77 -9.38 7.70
N ASN A 5 -32.65 -10.01 8.09
CA ASN A 5 -31.34 -9.35 8.05
C ASN A 5 -30.11 -10.30 8.04
N LEU A 6 -30.26 -11.58 7.67
CA LEU A 6 -29.16 -12.56 7.79
C LEU A 6 -28.15 -12.54 6.62
N PHE A 7 -28.38 -11.75 5.57
CA PHE A 7 -27.50 -11.71 4.39
C PHE A 7 -27.03 -10.30 4.04
N ARG A 8 -26.58 -9.52 5.04
CA ARG A 8 -25.82 -8.30 4.76
C ARG A 8 -24.42 -8.69 4.28
N ARG A 9 -24.27 -8.89 2.97
CA ARG A 9 -22.98 -9.08 2.29
C ARG A 9 -22.06 -7.93 2.72
N LYS A 10 -20.98 -8.25 3.45
CA LYS A 10 -19.95 -7.26 3.81
C LYS A 10 -19.48 -6.65 2.49
N LYS A 11 -19.61 -5.33 2.32
CA LYS A 11 -19.06 -4.64 1.14
C LYS A 11 -17.56 -4.98 1.09
N ALA A 12 -17.10 -5.48 -0.05
CA ALA A 12 -15.68 -5.75 -0.25
C ALA A 12 -14.88 -4.46 -0.02
N ASP A 13 -13.72 -4.58 0.63
CA ASP A 13 -12.86 -3.44 0.90
C ASP A 13 -12.28 -2.96 -0.44
N PRO A 14 -12.65 -1.75 -0.92
CA PRO A 14 -12.19 -1.26 -2.21
C PRO A 14 -10.66 -1.10 -2.28
N GLU A 15 -9.99 -0.89 -1.14
CA GLU A 15 -8.53 -0.83 -1.09
C GLU A 15 -7.91 -2.20 -1.34
N LEU A 16 -8.49 -3.26 -0.77
CA LEU A 16 -8.02 -4.63 -0.98
C LEU A 16 -8.17 -5.04 -2.45
N GLU A 17 -9.28 -4.68 -3.10
CA GLU A 17 -9.49 -4.89 -4.54
C GLU A 17 -8.52 -4.06 -5.39
N ARG A 18 -8.21 -2.82 -4.99
CA ARG A 18 -7.20 -1.98 -5.67
C ARG A 18 -5.81 -2.62 -5.60
N ARG A 19 -5.39 -3.06 -4.41
CA ARG A 19 -4.10 -3.74 -4.22
C ARG A 19 -4.03 -5.03 -5.01
N ALA A 20 -5.05 -5.88 -4.95
CA ALA A 20 -5.08 -7.14 -5.69
C ALA A 20 -4.86 -6.91 -7.20
N ARG A 21 -5.51 -5.89 -7.78
CA ARG A 21 -5.31 -5.53 -9.19
C ARG A 21 -3.88 -5.09 -9.49
N LEU A 22 -3.27 -4.28 -8.62
CA LEU A 22 -1.87 -3.87 -8.78
C LEU A 22 -0.90 -5.05 -8.64
N LEU A 23 -1.15 -5.95 -7.69
CA LEU A 23 -0.34 -7.15 -7.50
C LEU A 23 -0.43 -8.11 -8.69
N GLN A 24 -1.59 -8.16 -9.37
CA GLN A 24 -1.81 -9.02 -10.53
C GLN A 24 -1.21 -8.49 -11.84
N GLY A 25 -1.19 -7.17 -12.06
CA GLY A 25 -0.87 -6.60 -13.39
C GLY A 25 -0.08 -5.30 -13.40
N GLY A 26 0.33 -4.78 -12.24
CA GLY A 26 1.16 -3.59 -12.17
C GLY A 26 2.60 -3.84 -12.62
N ARG A 27 3.29 -2.78 -13.05
CA ARG A 27 4.73 -2.80 -13.31
C ARG A 27 5.51 -2.62 -12.02
N ILE A 28 6.73 -3.15 -12.00
CA ILE A 28 7.63 -3.06 -10.85
C ILE A 28 8.69 -2.00 -11.12
N THR A 29 9.00 -1.22 -10.10
CA THR A 29 10.18 -0.35 -10.05
C THR A 29 10.76 -0.37 -8.64
N GLU A 30 11.95 0.19 -8.50
CA GLU A 30 12.55 0.44 -7.20
C GLU A 30 12.07 1.80 -6.67
N GLY A 31 11.88 1.89 -5.35
CA GLY A 31 11.60 3.13 -4.65
C GLY A 31 12.32 3.18 -3.32
N VAL A 32 12.14 4.29 -2.61
CA VAL A 32 12.73 4.51 -1.29
C VAL A 32 11.66 4.97 -0.32
N ILE A 33 11.71 4.49 0.91
CA ILE A 33 10.89 5.02 1.99
C ILE A 33 11.46 6.39 2.37
N ILE A 34 10.62 7.42 2.33
CA ILE A 34 11.00 8.80 2.67
C ILE A 34 10.60 9.16 4.10
N ASP A 35 9.49 8.61 4.59
CA ASP A 35 8.98 8.88 5.94
C ASP A 35 8.05 7.76 6.43
N ILE A 36 7.74 7.76 7.73
CA ILE A 36 6.87 6.79 8.39
C ILE A 36 5.87 7.47 9.33
N GLY A 37 4.67 6.90 9.39
CA GLY A 37 3.64 7.25 10.38
C GLY A 37 3.47 6.12 11.38
N ASN A 38 3.65 6.42 12.66
CA ASN A 38 3.49 5.45 13.74
C ASN A 38 2.04 5.45 14.26
N ASP A 39 1.62 4.33 14.85
CA ASP A 39 0.39 4.26 15.64
C ASP A 39 0.61 4.65 17.12
N ASP A 40 -0.44 4.57 17.93
CA ASP A 40 -0.40 4.92 19.35
C ASP A 40 0.55 4.03 20.19
N SER A 41 0.93 2.86 19.66
CA SER A 41 1.91 1.95 20.28
C SER A 41 3.35 2.21 19.86
N GLY A 42 3.57 3.11 18.90
CA GLY A 42 4.88 3.41 18.33
C GLY A 42 5.30 2.50 17.19
N ALA A 43 4.45 1.56 16.77
CA ALA A 43 4.71 0.68 15.63
C ALA A 43 4.42 1.40 14.30
N ILE A 44 5.14 1.04 13.24
CA ILE A 44 4.95 1.63 11.92
C ILE A 44 3.60 1.18 11.38
N ARG A 45 2.75 2.16 11.06
CA ARG A 45 1.40 1.93 10.52
C ARG A 45 1.27 2.43 9.09
N GLN A 46 1.95 3.52 8.77
CA GLN A 46 1.91 4.14 7.46
C GLN A 46 3.33 4.38 6.98
N VAL A 47 3.53 4.22 5.68
CA VAL A 47 4.80 4.51 5.02
C VAL A 47 4.57 5.53 3.92
N TYR A 48 5.54 6.41 3.74
CA TYR A 48 5.63 7.35 2.63
C TYR A 48 6.83 6.95 1.79
N PHE A 49 6.67 6.89 0.48
CA PHE A 49 7.71 6.42 -0.42
C PHE A 49 7.75 7.23 -1.71
N SER A 50 8.95 7.37 -2.27
CA SER A 50 9.15 7.94 -3.61
C SER A 50 9.70 6.89 -4.57
N TYR A 51 9.40 7.07 -5.85
CA TYR A 51 9.87 6.22 -6.94
C TYR A 51 9.86 6.99 -8.26
N GLU A 52 10.73 6.60 -9.18
CA GLU A 52 10.84 7.24 -10.49
C GLU A 52 10.21 6.36 -11.59
N VAL A 53 9.43 7.00 -12.47
CA VAL A 53 8.95 6.40 -13.72
C VAL A 53 9.23 7.37 -14.86
N SER A 54 10.11 6.97 -15.79
CA SER A 54 10.44 7.75 -16.99
C SER A 54 10.93 9.18 -16.70
N GLY A 55 11.81 9.36 -15.69
CA GLY A 55 12.34 10.67 -15.31
C GLY A 55 11.41 11.51 -14.43
N VAL A 56 10.22 11.01 -14.10
CA VAL A 56 9.26 11.68 -13.22
C VAL A 56 9.26 11.00 -11.87
N GLU A 57 9.54 11.76 -10.82
CA GLU A 57 9.44 11.31 -9.44
C GLU A 57 7.98 11.37 -8.97
N TYR A 58 7.54 10.28 -8.37
CA TYR A 58 6.23 10.14 -7.75
C TYR A 58 6.40 9.86 -6.27
N GLU A 59 5.56 10.49 -5.46
CA GLU A 59 5.45 10.21 -4.03
C GLU A 59 4.06 9.65 -3.72
N SER A 60 4.01 8.70 -2.80
CA SER A 60 2.75 8.12 -2.34
C SER A 60 2.87 7.64 -0.89
N SER A 61 1.73 7.27 -0.31
CA SER A 61 1.69 6.69 1.03
C SER A 61 0.76 5.49 1.10
N GLN A 62 1.06 4.59 2.02
CA GLN A 62 0.34 3.34 2.19
C GLN A 62 0.26 2.94 3.66
N LEU A 63 -0.89 2.43 4.09
CA LEU A 63 -0.99 1.70 5.36
C LEU A 63 -0.39 0.30 5.23
N LEU A 64 0.46 -0.10 6.14
CA LEU A 64 0.98 -1.46 6.17
C LEU A 64 -0.14 -2.44 6.55
N ASN A 65 -0.20 -3.57 5.86
CA ASN A 65 -1.07 -4.68 6.28
C ASN A 65 -0.39 -5.47 7.43
N ASP A 66 -1.09 -6.42 8.03
CA ASP A 66 -0.58 -7.16 9.19
C ASP A 66 0.75 -7.88 8.89
N GLU A 67 0.87 -8.53 7.72
CA GLU A 67 2.11 -9.20 7.28
C GLU A 67 3.28 -8.22 7.08
N GLN A 68 3.01 -7.01 6.59
CA GLN A 68 4.01 -5.96 6.43
C GLN A 68 4.42 -5.37 7.77
N ARG A 69 3.50 -5.26 8.72
CA ARG A 69 3.79 -4.78 10.09
C ARG A 69 4.69 -5.74 10.87
N GLU A 70 4.60 -7.05 10.61
CA GLU A 70 5.55 -8.02 11.16
C GLU A 70 6.99 -7.80 10.68
N ARG A 71 7.17 -7.09 9.56
CA ARG A 71 8.47 -6.74 8.96
C ARG A 71 8.67 -5.23 8.87
N GLU A 72 8.13 -4.48 9.82
CA GLU A 72 8.15 -3.01 9.78
C GLU A 72 9.57 -2.41 9.60
N VAL A 73 10.61 -3.09 10.08
CA VAL A 73 12.02 -2.66 9.93
C VAL A 73 12.44 -2.51 8.46
N ASP A 74 11.89 -3.32 7.56
CA ASP A 74 12.14 -3.26 6.12
C ASP A 74 11.58 -1.98 5.48
N TYR A 75 10.72 -1.27 6.21
CA TYR A 75 10.08 -0.04 5.79
C TYR A 75 10.56 1.19 6.57
N SER A 76 11.78 1.13 7.14
CA SER A 76 12.39 2.29 7.80
C SER A 76 12.74 3.38 6.79
N PRO A 77 12.76 4.68 7.17
CA PRO A 77 13.23 5.75 6.28
C PRO A 77 14.60 5.46 5.67
N GLY A 78 14.73 5.65 4.36
CA GLY A 78 15.91 5.30 3.56
C GLY A 78 15.96 3.86 3.06
N ALA A 79 15.04 2.98 3.49
CA ALA A 79 14.97 1.61 3.00
C ALA A 79 14.59 1.57 1.51
N ARG A 80 15.30 0.74 0.75
CA ARG A 80 14.98 0.45 -0.65
C ARG A 80 13.85 -0.57 -0.70
N VAL A 81 12.79 -0.24 -1.43
CA VAL A 81 11.58 -1.05 -1.49
C VAL A 81 11.15 -1.30 -2.93
N THR A 82 10.45 -2.41 -3.12
CA THR A 82 9.86 -2.73 -4.42
C THR A 82 8.49 -2.05 -4.50
N ILE A 83 8.32 -1.18 -5.49
CA ILE A 83 7.05 -0.52 -5.77
C ILE A 83 6.37 -1.20 -6.94
N ARG A 84 5.07 -1.47 -6.79
CA ARG A 84 4.22 -1.91 -7.90
C ARG A 84 3.22 -0.82 -8.25
N TYR A 85 3.17 -0.43 -9.51
CA TYR A 85 2.36 0.69 -9.99
C TYR A 85 1.59 0.37 -11.26
N ASP A 86 0.51 1.11 -11.50
CA ASP A 86 -0.24 1.07 -12.76
C ASP A 86 0.49 1.95 -13.82
N PRO A 87 0.99 1.39 -14.94
CA PRO A 87 1.69 2.16 -15.95
C PRO A 87 0.82 3.21 -16.66
N HIS A 88 -0.51 3.08 -16.64
CA HIS A 88 -1.42 4.07 -17.18
C HIS A 88 -1.78 5.16 -16.18
N ARG A 89 -1.57 4.90 -14.88
CA ARG A 89 -1.81 5.83 -13.77
C ARG A 89 -0.72 5.67 -12.71
N PRO A 90 0.51 6.18 -12.93
CA PRO A 90 1.65 5.89 -12.07
C PRO A 90 1.43 6.22 -10.59
N THR A 91 0.63 7.24 -10.25
CA THR A 91 0.22 7.58 -8.87
C THR A 91 -0.50 6.43 -8.15
N ASN A 92 -1.13 5.51 -8.88
CA ASN A 92 -1.74 4.31 -8.33
C ASN A 92 -0.66 3.25 -8.11
N SER A 93 -0.10 3.23 -6.91
CA SER A 93 1.00 2.35 -6.53
C SER A 93 0.80 1.70 -5.17
N VAL A 94 1.64 0.70 -4.89
CA VAL A 94 1.76 0.00 -3.61
C VAL A 94 3.20 -0.39 -3.33
N VAL A 95 3.57 -0.39 -2.05
CA VAL A 95 4.76 -1.10 -1.58
C VAL A 95 4.41 -2.58 -1.38
N VAL A 96 5.34 -3.44 -1.82
CA VAL A 96 5.18 -4.90 -1.85
C VAL A 96 5.73 -5.51 -0.58
#